data_AF-A0A242A5V6-F1
#
_entry.id   AF-A0A242A5V6-F1
#
_cell.length_a   1.000
_cell.length_b   1.000
_cell.length_c   1.000
_cell.angle_alpha   90.00
_cell.angle_beta   90.00
_cell.angle_gamma   90.00
#
_symmetry.space_group_name_H-M   'P 1'
#
loop_
_entity.id
_entity.type
_entity.pdbx_description
1 polymer ?
#
loop_
_entity_poly.entity_id
_entity_poly.type
_entity_poly.pdbx_seq_one_letter_code
_entity_poly.pdbx_strand_id
1 'polypeptide(L)'
;MTRLPKAVGQIWGQIDTNLPMSVVIDVLMDYLKGETGTIDALSVPVDHSWDINDHTPTGSVLSIDEEKNKAAIADFFNTGE
;
A
#
# COMPACT_ATOMS: atom_id res chain seq x y z
N MET A 1 21.37 -13.90 -0.32
CA MET A 1 20.29 -14.65 0.37
C MET A 1 20.52 -14.87 1.87
N THR A 2 21.75 -14.98 2.39
CA THR A 2 22.01 -15.26 3.82
C THR A 2 21.61 -14.18 4.84
N ARG A 3 21.26 -12.96 4.38
CA ARG A 3 20.86 -11.84 5.25
C ARG A 3 19.34 -11.66 5.37
N LEU A 4 18.56 -12.32 4.51
CA LEU A 4 17.10 -12.19 4.48
C LEU A 4 16.42 -12.66 5.77
N PRO A 5 16.77 -13.85 6.34
CA PRO A 5 16.17 -14.28 7.61
C PRO A 5 16.42 -13.28 8.74
N LYS A 6 17.62 -12.69 8.78
CA LYS A 6 17.99 -11.68 9.79
C LYS A 6 17.21 -10.38 9.60
N ALA A 7 17.05 -9.91 8.36
CA ALA A 7 16.28 -8.70 8.05
C ALA A 7 14.80 -8.86 8.41
N VAL A 8 14.18 -9.99 8.04
CA VAL A 8 12.79 -10.29 8.40
C VAL A 8 12.60 -10.35 9.92
N GLY A 9 13.51 -11.02 10.64
CA GLY A 9 13.44 -11.09 12.11
C GLY A 9 13.56 -9.73 12.80
N GLN A 10 14.36 -8.80 12.26
CA GLN A 10 14.47 -7.44 12.79
C GLN A 10 13.20 -6.62 12.56
N ILE A 11 12.61 -6.74 11.37
CA ILE A 11 11.40 -6.02 10.99
C ILE A 11 10.19 -6.54 11.77
N TRP A 12 10.06 -7.86 11.93
CA TRP A 12 8.88 -8.48 12.54
C TRP A 12 8.68 -8.07 14.01
N GLY A 13 9.76 -7.92 14.78
CA GLY A 13 9.66 -7.45 16.16
C GLY A 13 9.26 -5.97 16.31
N GLN A 14 9.21 -5.22 15.22
CA GLN A 14 8.93 -3.77 15.20
C GLN A 14 7.64 -3.41 14.46
N ILE A 15 6.99 -4.39 13.80
CA ILE A 15 5.73 -4.18 13.07
C ILE A 15 4.58 -4.77 13.89
N ASP A 16 3.57 -3.94 14.16
CA ASP A 16 2.27 -4.42 14.62
C ASP A 16 1.38 -4.67 13.39
N THR A 17 1.07 -5.94 13.12
CA THR A 17 0.28 -6.35 11.95
C THR A 17 -0.59 -7.56 12.26
N ASN A 18 -1.72 -7.65 11.58
CA ASN A 18 -2.62 -8.80 11.61
C ASN A 18 -2.29 -9.86 10.54
N LEU A 19 -1.21 -9.67 9.77
CA LEU A 19 -0.80 -10.64 8.76
C LEU A 19 -0.26 -11.93 9.41
N PRO A 20 -0.70 -13.11 8.99
CA PRO A 20 -0.09 -14.36 9.41
C PRO A 20 1.36 -14.46 8.91
N MET A 21 2.26 -14.98 9.74
CA MET A 21 3.67 -15.19 9.35
C MET A 21 3.85 -16.06 8.11
N SER A 22 2.94 -17.02 7.86
CA SER A 22 2.96 -17.83 6.65
C SER A 22 2.82 -16.98 5.39
N VAL A 23 1.88 -16.03 5.37
CA VAL A 23 1.65 -15.13 4.22
C VAL A 23 2.90 -14.31 3.92
N VAL A 24 3.57 -13.79 4.96
CA VAL A 24 4.81 -13.03 4.80
C VAL A 24 5.92 -13.87 4.17
N ILE A 25 6.06 -15.13 4.61
CA ILE A 25 7.06 -16.07 4.06
C ILE A 25 6.74 -16.41 2.61
N ASP A 26 5.46 -16.68 2.29
CA ASP A 26 5.02 -17.04 0.94
C ASP A 26 5.32 -15.90 -0.04
N VAL A 27 4.89 -14.67 0.27
CA VAL A 27 5.17 -13.47 -0.55
C VAL A 27 6.68 -13.25 -0.74
N LEU A 28 7.48 -13.44 0.32
CA LEU A 28 8.93 -13.31 0.21
C LEU A 28 9.52 -14.36 -0.73
N MET A 29 9.04 -15.60 -0.67
CA MET A 29 9.54 -16.68 -1.53
C MET A 29 9.18 -16.43 -3.00
N ASP A 30 7.97 -15.96 -3.29
CA ASP A 30 7.55 -15.63 -4.65
C ASP A 30 8.36 -14.47 -5.23
N TYR A 31 8.67 -13.47 -4.40
CA TYR A 31 9.63 -12.42 -4.76
C TYR A 31 11.02 -12.97 -5.12
N LEU A 32 11.55 -13.90 -4.33
CA LEU A 32 12.88 -14.49 -4.58
C LEU A 32 12.91 -15.42 -5.81
N LYS A 33 11.79 -16.05 -6.16
CA LYS A 33 11.65 -16.86 -7.38
C LYS A 33 11.57 -16.01 -8.64
N GLY A 34 11.44 -14.69 -8.52
CA GLY A 34 11.31 -13.78 -9.65
C GLY A 34 9.90 -13.81 -10.27
N GLU A 35 8.90 -14.26 -9.53
CA GLU A 35 7.48 -14.21 -9.93
C GLU A 35 6.91 -12.79 -9.71
N THR A 36 7.70 -11.77 -10.04
CA THR A 36 7.38 -10.36 -9.75
C THR A 36 7.29 -9.59 -11.05
N GLY A 37 6.11 -9.03 -11.33
CA GLY A 37 5.90 -8.09 -12.42
C GLY A 37 6.48 -6.71 -12.14
N THR A 38 6.10 -5.74 -12.97
CA THR A 38 6.34 -4.32 -12.71
C THR A 38 5.54 -3.87 -11.47
N ILE A 39 6.13 -2.99 -10.67
CA ILE A 39 5.42 -2.36 -9.55
C ILE A 39 4.84 -1.05 -10.05
N ASP A 40 3.54 -1.03 -10.25
CA ASP A 40 2.79 0.21 -10.53
C ASP A 40 2.36 0.86 -9.22
N ALA A 41 2.15 2.18 -9.25
CA ALA A 41 1.80 2.95 -8.06
C ALA A 41 0.68 3.95 -8.37
N LEU A 42 -0.30 4.03 -7.45
CA LEU A 42 -1.36 5.04 -7.44
C LEU A 42 -1.22 5.87 -6.16
N SER A 43 -1.27 7.20 -6.29
CA SER A 43 -1.40 8.11 -5.15
C SER A 43 -2.87 8.45 -4.90
N VAL A 44 -3.29 8.40 -3.64
CA VAL A 44 -4.65 8.75 -3.19
C VAL A 44 -4.53 9.83 -2.12
N PRO A 45 -5.29 10.95 -2.19
CA PRO A 45 -6.30 11.25 -3.21
C PRO A 45 -5.70 11.59 -4.59
N VAL A 46 -6.37 11.18 -5.67
CA VAL A 46 -5.91 11.42 -7.06
C VAL A 46 -6.01 12.89 -7.45
N ASP A 47 -5.32 13.28 -8.52
CA ASP A 47 -5.34 14.66 -9.01
C ASP A 47 -6.77 15.17 -9.27
N HIS A 48 -7.00 16.42 -8.89
CA HIS A 48 -8.29 17.09 -9.00
C HIS A 48 -9.43 16.31 -8.31
N SER A 49 -9.14 15.56 -7.24
CA SER A 49 -10.14 14.89 -6.40
C SER A 49 -10.09 15.35 -4.95
N TRP A 50 -9.40 16.45 -4.68
CA TRP A 50 -9.27 16.99 -3.34
C TRP A 50 -9.05 18.50 -3.34
N ASP A 51 -9.44 19.13 -2.24
CA ASP A 51 -9.20 20.53 -1.92
C ASP A 51 -8.73 20.66 -0.47
N ILE A 52 -7.98 21.73 -0.16
CA ILE A 52 -7.59 22.04 1.22
C ILE A 52 -8.82 22.55 1.98
N ASN A 53 -9.07 21.99 3.17
CA ASN A 53 -10.06 22.49 4.12
C ASN A 53 -9.39 22.80 5.47
N ASP A 54 -9.26 24.09 5.76
CA ASP A 54 -8.66 24.59 7.01
C ASP A 54 -9.69 24.90 8.10
N HIS A 55 -10.97 24.66 7.84
CA HIS A 55 -12.08 24.96 8.74
C HIS A 55 -12.59 23.70 9.45
N THR A 56 -11.67 22.89 9.99
CA THR A 56 -12.02 21.69 10.76
C THR A 56 -11.48 21.76 12.19
N PRO A 57 -12.11 21.08 13.17
CA PRO A 57 -11.56 20.96 14.53
C PRO A 57 -10.20 20.26 14.59
N THR A 58 -9.81 19.54 13.53
CA THR A 58 -8.58 18.74 13.44
C THR A 58 -7.44 19.50 12.75
N GLY A 59 -7.70 20.73 12.27
CA GLY A 59 -6.74 21.56 11.54
C GLY A 59 -6.94 21.50 10.02
N SER A 60 -5.85 21.69 9.27
CA SER A 60 -5.84 21.61 7.80
C SER A 60 -5.95 20.16 7.36
N VAL A 61 -6.95 19.86 6.53
CA VAL A 61 -7.17 18.52 5.97
C VAL A 61 -7.36 18.59 4.47
N LEU A 62 -7.22 17.44 3.81
CA LEU A 62 -7.68 17.26 2.43
C LEU A 62 -9.14 16.84 2.46
N SER A 63 -10.03 17.68 1.93
CA SER A 63 -11.40 17.28 1.61
C SER A 63 -11.38 16.51 0.30
N ILE A 64 -11.88 15.27 0.29
CA ILE A 64 -11.76 14.36 -0.87
C ILE A 64 -13.10 14.14 -1.58
N ASP A 65 -13.04 13.96 -2.90
CA ASP A 65 -14.11 13.34 -3.70
C ASP A 65 -13.98 11.82 -3.58
N GLU A 66 -14.79 11.23 -2.71
CA GLU A 66 -14.75 9.79 -2.44
C GLU A 66 -15.06 8.94 -3.67
N GLU A 67 -16.04 9.34 -4.48
CA GLU A 67 -16.49 8.53 -5.62
C GLU A 67 -15.41 8.49 -6.70
N LYS A 68 -14.77 9.63 -6.97
CA LYS A 68 -13.64 9.68 -7.90
C LYS A 68 -12.45 8.85 -7.43
N ASN A 69 -12.13 8.85 -6.14
CA ASN A 69 -11.04 8.04 -5.58
C ASN A 69 -11.37 6.55 -5.54
N LYS A 70 -12.63 6.16 -5.22
CA LYS A 70 -13.09 4.77 -5.28
C LYS A 70 -12.96 4.21 -6.70
N ALA A 71 -13.38 4.99 -7.69
CA ALA A 71 -13.25 4.60 -9.09
C ALA A 71 -11.77 4.40 -9.48
N ALA A 72 -10.90 5.36 -9.15
CA ALA A 72 -9.47 5.24 -9.47
C ALA A 72 -8.79 4.05 -8.79
N ILE A 73 -9.15 3.73 -7.53
CA ILE A 73 -8.65 2.54 -6.83
C ILE A 73 -9.14 1.26 -7.49
N ALA A 74 -10.43 1.20 -7.85
CA ALA A 74 -11.00 0.04 -8.54
C ALA A 74 -10.33 -0.17 -9.91
N ASP A 75 -10.18 0.90 -10.68
CA ASP A 75 -9.51 0.85 -11.98
C ASP A 75 -8.05 0.39 -11.84
N PHE A 76 -7.32 0.89 -10.84
CA PHE A 76 -5.93 0.48 -10.58
C PHE A 76 -5.79 -1.02 -10.32
N PHE A 77 -6.71 -1.62 -9.56
CA PHE A 77 -6.68 -3.07 -9.30
C PHE A 77 -7.24 -3.92 -10.45
N ASN A 78 -8.12 -3.37 -11.30
CA ASN A 78 -8.72 -4.09 -12.42
C ASN A 78 -7.90 -4.02 -13.73
N THR A 79 -7.01 -3.03 -13.88
CA THR A 79 -6.20 -2.83 -15.10
C THR A 79 -4.94 -3.72 -15.12
N GLY A 80 -4.68 -4.47 -14.04
CA GLY A 80 -3.52 -5.37 -13.90
C GLY A 80 -3.71 -6.80 -14.44
N GLU A 81 -4.75 -7.06 -15.26
CA GLU A 81 -4.92 -8.31 -16.03
C GLU A 81 -4.35 -8.22 -17.45
#